data_AF-A0A6B2G374-F1
#
_entry.id   AF-A0A6B2G374-F1
#
_cell.length_a   1.000
_cell.length_b   1.000
_cell.length_c   1.000
_cell.angle_alpha   90.00
_cell.angle_beta   90.00
_cell.angle_gamma   90.00
#
_symmetry.space_group_name_H-M   'P 1'
#
loop_
_entity.id
_entity.type
_entity.pdbx_description
1 polymer ?
#
loop_
_entity_poly.entity_id
_entity_poly.type
_entity_poly.pdbx_seq_one_letter_code
_entity_poly.pdbx_strand_id
1 'polypeptide(L)'
;NMTLIFSLVQAIACADVGADLISPFVGRISDWFKNVKGMKIERAESDPGVLSVLRIANYFKKFDIPTIIMGASFRNTDQIKALCGIDALTISPKLLEELSVQEGKVDEFSWSEEIIEKINVDEKTFRWLMNCDEMATTKLSEGIRLFNQDTLELREVIKKLIDA
;
A
#
# COMPACT_ATOMS: atom_id res chain seq x y z
N ASN A 1 -1.28 -0.41 13.40
CA ASN A 1 -0.78 -0.18 12.02
C ASN A 1 -0.34 -1.51 11.42
N MET A 2 -1.12 -2.03 10.48
CA MET A 2 -0.76 -3.20 9.67
C MET A 2 -0.10 -2.75 8.36
N THR A 3 1.19 -3.02 8.21
CA THR A 3 2.00 -2.60 7.04
C THR A 3 2.25 -3.76 6.06
N LEU A 4 2.93 -3.49 4.93
CA LEU A 4 3.14 -4.47 3.85
C LEU A 4 1.83 -5.06 3.32
N ILE A 5 0.81 -4.20 3.18
CA ILE A 5 -0.47 -4.55 2.58
C ILE A 5 -0.36 -4.31 1.07
N PHE A 6 -0.56 -5.39 0.30
CA PHE A 6 -0.43 -5.39 -1.16
C PHE A 6 -1.72 -5.83 -1.87
N SER A 7 -2.64 -6.49 -1.16
CA SER A 7 -3.90 -6.99 -1.72
C SER A 7 -5.11 -6.61 -0.87
N LEU A 8 -6.28 -6.66 -1.50
CA LEU A 8 -7.57 -6.44 -0.82
C LEU A 8 -7.82 -7.48 0.29
N VAL A 9 -7.46 -8.75 0.07
CA VAL A 9 -7.72 -9.80 1.08
C VAL A 9 -6.92 -9.57 2.37
N GLN A 10 -5.73 -8.98 2.28
CA GLN A 10 -4.99 -8.53 3.47
C GLN A 10 -5.70 -7.39 4.18
N ALA A 11 -6.17 -6.39 3.44
CA ALA A 11 -6.89 -5.26 4.02
C ALA A 11 -8.16 -5.72 4.77
N ILE A 12 -8.95 -6.60 4.15
CA ILE A 12 -10.15 -7.18 4.77
C ILE A 12 -9.79 -7.96 6.04
N ALA A 13 -8.80 -8.86 5.96
CA ALA A 13 -8.37 -9.63 7.13
C ALA A 13 -7.87 -8.74 8.29
N CYS A 14 -7.22 -7.61 7.97
CA CYS A 14 -6.80 -6.64 8.99
C CYS A 14 -8.00 -5.91 9.63
N ALA A 15 -8.99 -5.54 8.82
CA ALA A 15 -10.21 -4.91 9.31
C ALA A 15 -11.04 -5.86 10.19
N ASP A 16 -11.16 -7.13 9.80
CA ASP A 16 -11.92 -8.16 10.54
C ASP A 16 -11.37 -8.40 11.95
N VAL A 17 -10.07 -8.17 12.18
CA VAL A 17 -9.45 -8.24 13.52
C VAL A 17 -9.44 -6.89 14.25
N GLY A 18 -10.10 -5.87 13.71
CA GLY A 18 -10.23 -4.56 14.33
C GLY A 18 -8.96 -3.72 14.31
N ALA A 19 -8.10 -3.85 13.29
CA ALA A 19 -6.94 -2.99 13.17
C ALA A 19 -7.36 -1.51 13.07
N ASP A 20 -6.72 -0.63 13.85
CA ASP A 20 -7.03 0.81 13.78
C ASP A 20 -6.64 1.43 12.43
N LEU A 21 -5.54 0.95 11.84
CA LEU A 21 -4.95 1.52 10.63
C LEU A 21 -4.21 0.46 9.81
N ILE A 22 -4.34 0.55 8.49
CA ILE A 22 -3.56 -0.23 7.51
C ILE A 22 -2.71 0.69 6.64
N SER A 23 -1.53 0.21 6.22
CA SER A 23 -0.62 0.92 5.31
C SER A 23 -0.48 0.17 3.98
N PRO A 24 -1.41 0.33 3.03
CA PRO A 24 -1.25 -0.25 1.69
C PRO A 24 -0.16 0.47 0.89
N PHE A 25 0.72 -0.33 0.28
CA PHE A 25 1.87 0.17 -0.44
C PHE A 25 1.51 0.45 -1.89
N VAL A 26 1.88 1.63 -2.39
CA VAL A 26 1.62 2.06 -3.77
C VAL A 26 2.81 1.73 -4.67
N GLY A 27 3.94 2.39 -4.46
CA GLY A 27 5.08 2.34 -5.37
C GLY A 27 5.73 0.97 -5.51
N ARG A 28 5.73 0.13 -4.46
CA ARG A 28 6.24 -1.25 -4.58
C ARG A 28 5.37 -2.12 -5.50
N ILE A 29 4.07 -1.84 -5.61
CA ILE A 29 3.19 -2.49 -6.57
C ILE A 29 3.56 -2.04 -7.98
N SER A 30 3.68 -0.72 -8.19
CA SER A 30 4.08 -0.13 -9.47
C SER A 30 5.42 -0.69 -9.97
N ASP A 31 6.41 -0.81 -9.08
CA ASP A 31 7.73 -1.39 -9.40
C ASP A 31 7.60 -2.84 -9.87
N TRP A 32 6.76 -3.64 -9.21
CA TRP A 32 6.57 -5.04 -9.59
C TRP A 32 5.99 -5.16 -11.00
N PHE A 33 4.93 -4.40 -11.31
CA PHE A 33 4.31 -4.44 -12.64
C PHE A 33 5.23 -3.92 -13.74
N LYS A 34 6.01 -2.87 -13.48
CA LYS A 34 7.03 -2.38 -14.42
C LYS A 34 8.08 -3.45 -14.70
N ASN A 35 8.65 -4.05 -13.65
CA ASN A 35 9.81 -4.93 -13.78
C ASN A 35 9.43 -6.34 -14.24
N VAL A 36 8.30 -6.89 -13.78
CA VAL A 36 7.90 -8.28 -14.05
C VAL A 36 6.98 -8.38 -15.26
N LYS A 37 6.06 -7.43 -15.45
CA LYS A 37 5.09 -7.45 -16.56
C LYS A 37 5.44 -6.49 -17.69
N GLY A 38 6.52 -5.70 -17.57
CA GLY A 38 6.90 -4.70 -18.57
C GLY A 38 5.86 -3.58 -18.74
N MET A 39 4.99 -3.38 -17.74
CA MET A 39 3.89 -2.43 -17.82
C MET A 39 4.42 -1.00 -17.89
N LYS A 40 3.96 -0.23 -18.88
CA LYS A 40 4.17 1.21 -18.95
C LYS A 40 3.04 1.91 -18.23
N ILE A 41 3.39 2.65 -17.17
CA ILE A 41 2.43 3.45 -16.40
C ILE A 41 2.54 4.88 -16.94
N GLU A 42 1.57 5.26 -17.77
CA GLU A 42 1.54 6.56 -18.46
C GLU A 42 0.79 7.62 -17.66
N ARG A 43 -0.13 7.20 -16.78
CA ARG A 43 -0.99 8.08 -15.98
C ARG A 43 -1.08 7.54 -14.55
N ALA A 44 -1.24 8.42 -13.57
CA ALA A 44 -1.30 8.01 -12.17
C ALA A 44 -2.58 7.23 -11.86
N GLU A 45 -3.68 7.53 -12.54
CA GLU A 45 -4.97 6.86 -12.37
C GLU A 45 -4.95 5.41 -12.87
N SER A 46 -4.03 5.08 -13.79
CA SER A 46 -3.82 3.71 -14.26
C SER A 46 -2.67 2.99 -13.53
N ASP A 47 -2.05 3.63 -12.54
CA ASP A 47 -1.00 3.00 -11.75
C ASP A 47 -1.59 1.87 -10.90
N PRO A 48 -1.08 0.62 -11.01
CA PRO A 48 -1.63 -0.52 -10.29
C PRO A 48 -1.53 -0.37 -8.76
N GLY A 49 -0.58 0.40 -8.25
CA GLY A 49 -0.49 0.74 -6.83
C GLY A 49 -1.61 1.68 -6.39
N VAL A 50 -1.90 2.70 -7.19
CA VAL A 50 -3.01 3.64 -6.94
C VAL A 50 -4.33 2.89 -7.00
N LEU A 51 -4.55 2.10 -8.05
CA LEU A 51 -5.76 1.27 -8.21
C LEU A 51 -5.95 0.29 -7.05
N SER A 52 -4.87 -0.30 -6.53
CA SER A 52 -4.94 -1.20 -5.37
C SER A 52 -5.47 -0.47 -4.13
N VAL A 53 -4.95 0.73 -3.84
CA VAL A 53 -5.42 1.53 -2.70
C VAL A 53 -6.87 1.99 -2.89
N LEU A 54 -7.24 2.46 -4.09
CA LEU A 54 -8.60 2.87 -4.39
C LEU A 54 -9.59 1.71 -4.26
N ARG A 55 -9.20 0.49 -4.67
CA ARG A 55 -10.01 -0.72 -4.49
C ARG A 55 -10.27 -1.00 -3.00
N ILE A 56 -9.25 -0.85 -2.15
CA ILE A 56 -9.39 -1.00 -0.70
C ILE A 56 -10.31 0.08 -0.13
N ALA A 57 -10.12 1.34 -0.51
CA ALA A 57 -10.94 2.47 -0.05
C ALA A 57 -12.42 2.28 -0.42
N ASN A 58 -12.72 1.93 -1.67
CA ASN A 58 -14.08 1.69 -2.11
C ASN A 58 -14.73 0.51 -1.36
N TYR A 59 -13.98 -0.57 -1.10
CA TYR A 59 -14.46 -1.69 -0.30
C TYR A 59 -14.78 -1.26 1.15
N PHE A 60 -13.87 -0.53 1.79
CA PHE A 60 -14.03 -0.10 3.18
C PHE A 60 -15.23 0.84 3.32
N LYS A 61 -15.37 1.82 2.42
CA LYS A 61 -16.54 2.70 2.39
C LYS A 61 -17.84 1.93 2.15
N LYS A 62 -17.84 0.95 1.25
CA LYS A 62 -19.06 0.17 0.93
C LYS A 62 -19.60 -0.61 2.12
N PHE A 63 -18.72 -1.11 2.98
CA PHE A 63 -19.07 -1.97 4.12
C PHE A 63 -18.89 -1.26 5.47
N ASP A 64 -18.81 0.08 5.47
CA ASP A 64 -18.69 0.91 6.67
C ASP A 64 -17.55 0.45 7.61
N ILE A 65 -16.41 0.07 7.01
CA ILE A 65 -15.23 -0.41 7.74
C ILE A 65 -14.47 0.79 8.31
N PRO A 66 -14.28 0.89 9.64
CA PRO A 66 -13.71 2.08 10.28
C PRO A 66 -12.17 2.12 10.28
N THR A 67 -11.50 1.04 9.86
CA THR A 67 -10.03 0.98 9.81
C THR A 67 -9.48 2.06 8.88
N ILE A 68 -8.59 2.91 9.41
CA ILE A 68 -7.97 4.01 8.66
C ILE A 68 -7.09 3.47 7.54
N ILE A 69 -7.23 4.02 6.34
CA ILE A 69 -6.37 3.71 5.20
C ILE A 69 -5.30 4.78 5.06
N MET A 70 -4.05 4.40 5.34
CA MET A 70 -2.89 5.27 5.17
C MET A 70 -2.03 4.84 3.97
N GLY A 71 -2.25 5.46 2.81
CA GLY A 71 -1.45 5.18 1.60
C GLY A 71 0.05 5.40 1.85
N ALA A 72 0.89 4.47 1.41
CA ALA A 72 2.32 4.46 1.72
C ALA A 72 3.21 4.07 0.53
N SER A 73 4.52 4.31 0.67
CA SER A 73 5.56 3.86 -0.27
C SER A 73 5.47 4.44 -1.68
N PHE A 74 5.27 5.75 -1.82
CA PHE A 74 5.18 6.46 -3.10
C PHE A 74 6.50 6.51 -3.90
N ARG A 75 6.40 6.65 -5.22
CA ARG A 75 7.55 6.88 -6.13
C ARG A 75 7.59 8.29 -6.71
N ASN A 76 6.45 8.96 -6.83
CA ASN A 76 6.33 10.30 -7.39
C ASN A 76 5.10 11.00 -6.80
N THR A 77 5.00 12.31 -7.05
CA THR A 77 3.91 13.14 -6.55
C THR A 77 2.57 12.85 -7.21
N ASP A 78 2.56 12.33 -8.45
CA ASP A 78 1.30 12.08 -9.17
C ASP A 78 0.53 10.91 -8.54
N GLN A 79 1.22 9.88 -8.05
CA GLN A 79 0.61 8.82 -7.25
C GLN A 79 -0.05 9.35 -5.97
N ILE A 80 0.56 10.36 -5.34
CA ILE A 80 0.03 10.97 -4.11
C ILE A 80 -1.22 11.78 -4.44
N LYS A 81 -1.16 12.61 -5.49
CA LYS A 81 -2.28 13.42 -5.95
C LYS A 81 -3.47 12.56 -6.38
N ALA A 82 -3.23 11.44 -7.05
CA ALA A 82 -4.28 10.50 -7.46
C ALA A 82 -5.00 9.83 -6.28
N LEU A 83 -4.46 9.93 -5.06
CA LEU A 83 -5.08 9.43 -3.82
C LEU A 83 -5.53 10.57 -2.89
N CYS A 84 -5.61 11.81 -3.38
CA CYS A 84 -6.14 12.93 -2.60
C CYS A 84 -7.59 12.62 -2.17
N GLY A 85 -7.88 12.75 -0.88
CA GLY A 85 -9.19 12.42 -0.30
C GLY A 85 -9.24 11.08 0.46
N ILE A 86 -8.17 10.28 0.43
CA ILE A 86 -8.06 9.12 1.34
C ILE A 86 -7.73 9.57 2.77
N ASP A 87 -8.04 8.73 3.76
CA ASP A 87 -7.95 9.09 5.18
C ASP A 87 -6.58 9.65 5.60
N ALA A 88 -5.49 9.02 5.16
CA ALA A 88 -4.14 9.47 5.45
C ALA A 88 -3.13 9.07 4.36
N LEU A 89 -2.02 9.81 4.26
CA LEU A 89 -0.90 9.51 3.37
C LEU A 89 0.43 9.69 4.12
N THR A 90 1.28 8.66 4.13
CA THR A 90 2.64 8.76 4.67
C THR A 90 3.64 8.98 3.54
N ILE A 91 4.23 10.17 3.51
CA ILE A 91 5.01 10.67 2.37
C ILE A 91 6.47 10.88 2.81
N SER A 92 7.43 10.49 1.97
CA SER A 92 8.85 10.71 2.27
C SER A 92 9.21 12.20 2.25
N PRO A 93 10.23 12.64 3.01
CA PRO A 93 10.64 14.05 3.02
C PRO A 93 10.92 14.62 1.63
N LYS A 94 11.56 13.82 0.77
CA LYS A 94 11.83 14.20 -0.63
C LYS A 94 10.55 14.52 -1.41
N LEU A 95 9.54 13.65 -1.33
CA LEU A 95 8.29 13.86 -2.05
C LEU A 95 7.44 14.98 -1.44
N LEU A 96 7.55 15.20 -0.12
CA LEU A 96 6.95 16.38 0.53
C LEU A 96 7.56 17.68 0.04
N GLU A 97 8.88 17.73 -0.12
CA GLU A 97 9.57 18.89 -0.69
C GLU A 97 9.13 19.13 -2.14
N GLU A 98 9.09 18.09 -2.97
CA GLU A 98 8.57 18.17 -4.35
C GLU A 98 7.12 18.66 -4.41
N LEU A 99 6.25 18.25 -3.47
CA LEU A 99 4.87 18.73 -3.38
C LEU A 99 4.79 20.19 -2.92
N SER A 100 5.66 20.61 -2.01
CA SER A 100 5.60 21.94 -1.37
C SER A 100 5.82 23.10 -2.34
N VAL A 101 6.48 22.84 -3.46
CA VAL A 101 6.77 23.83 -4.52
C VAL A 101 5.82 23.74 -5.71
N GLN A 102 4.88 22.80 -5.70
CA GLN A 102 3.90 22.65 -6.78
C GLN A 102 2.66 23.50 -6.49
N GLU A 103 2.26 24.28 -7.48
CA GLU A 103 1.04 25.10 -7.43
C GLU A 103 -0.09 24.44 -8.21
N GLY A 104 -1.33 24.77 -7.84
CA GLY A 104 -2.54 24.27 -8.51
C GLY A 104 -3.47 23.53 -7.56
N LYS A 105 -4.72 23.34 -8.01
CA LYS A 105 -5.68 22.52 -7.29
C LYS A 105 -5.40 21.04 -7.55
N VAL A 106 -5.62 20.24 -6.52
CA VAL A 106 -5.63 18.77 -6.61
C VAL A 106 -7.06 18.37 -6.35
N ASP A 107 -7.67 17.68 -7.31
CA ASP A 107 -9.02 17.15 -7.15
C ASP A 107 -8.97 15.88 -6.30
N GLU A 108 -10.01 15.67 -5.49
CA GLU A 108 -10.18 14.41 -4.75
C GLU A 108 -10.46 13.25 -5.71
N PHE A 109 -10.07 12.05 -5.33
CA PHE A 109 -10.37 10.86 -6.12
C PHE A 109 -11.88 10.61 -6.19
N SER A 110 -12.33 10.02 -7.30
CA SER A 110 -13.74 9.67 -7.47
C SER A 110 -14.05 8.29 -6.89
N TRP A 111 -15.09 8.22 -6.06
CA TRP A 111 -15.61 6.95 -5.57
C TRP A 111 -16.23 6.13 -6.70
N SER A 112 -16.01 4.82 -6.68
CA SER A 112 -16.57 3.90 -7.66
C SER A 112 -18.04 3.61 -7.35
N GLU A 113 -18.85 3.49 -8.41
CA GLU A 113 -20.24 3.01 -8.33
C GLU A 113 -20.36 1.50 -8.61
N GLU A 114 -19.24 0.80 -8.76
CA GLU A 114 -19.24 -0.64 -9.01
C GLU A 114 -19.90 -1.43 -7.88
N ILE A 115 -20.57 -2.52 -8.26
CA ILE A 115 -21.15 -3.46 -7.30
C ILE A 115 -20.00 -4.28 -6.71
N ILE A 116 -19.70 -4.03 -5.44
CA ILE A 116 -18.69 -4.76 -4.67
C ILE A 116 -19.38 -5.83 -3.83
N GLU A 117 -19.03 -7.10 -4.05
CA GLU A 117 -19.49 -8.21 -3.23
C GLU A 117 -18.66 -8.35 -1.95
N LYS A 118 -19.33 -8.75 -0.87
CA LYS A 118 -18.64 -9.03 0.39
C LYS A 118 -17.83 -10.32 0.25
N ILE A 119 -16.60 -10.31 0.77
CA ILE A 119 -15.69 -11.46 0.73
C ILE A 119 -15.58 -11.94 2.17
N ASN A 120 -15.98 -13.17 2.44
CA ASN A 120 -15.77 -13.79 3.75
C ASN A 120 -14.34 -14.33 3.80
N VAL A 121 -13.50 -13.78 4.68
CA VAL A 121 -12.08 -14.12 4.76
C VAL A 121 -11.82 -14.98 5.99
N ASP A 122 -11.84 -16.31 5.82
CA ASP A 122 -11.22 -17.23 6.77
C ASP A 122 -9.75 -17.49 6.40
N GLU A 123 -9.01 -18.25 7.21
CA GLU A 123 -7.59 -18.53 6.94
C GLU A 123 -7.38 -19.21 5.57
N LYS A 124 -8.25 -20.15 5.20
CA LYS A 124 -8.12 -20.90 3.93
C LYS A 124 -8.30 -19.96 2.74
N THR A 125 -9.34 -19.13 2.79
CA THR A 125 -9.67 -18.13 1.77
C THR A 125 -8.57 -17.07 1.68
N PHE A 126 -8.09 -16.59 2.83
CA PHE A 126 -6.97 -15.66 2.90
C PHE A 126 -5.74 -16.21 2.19
N ARG A 127 -5.29 -17.42 2.57
CA ARG A 127 -4.08 -18.03 2.00
C ARG A 127 -4.23 -18.29 0.50
N TRP A 128 -5.40 -18.75 0.07
CA TRP A 128 -5.68 -19.01 -1.34
C TRP A 128 -5.66 -17.72 -2.16
N LEU A 129 -6.44 -16.71 -1.77
CA LEU A 129 -6.51 -15.43 -2.50
C LEU A 129 -5.17 -14.71 -2.50
N MET A 130 -4.41 -14.76 -1.41
CA MET A 130 -3.03 -14.26 -1.38
C MET A 130 -2.16 -14.96 -2.41
N ASN A 131 -2.20 -16.29 -2.45
CA ASN A 131 -1.40 -17.10 -3.37
C ASN A 131 -1.78 -16.85 -4.85
N CYS A 132 -3.05 -16.57 -5.14
CA CYS A 132 -3.51 -16.21 -6.49
C CYS A 132 -3.01 -14.83 -6.96
N ASP A 133 -2.63 -13.94 -6.04
CA ASP A 133 -2.02 -12.65 -6.34
C ASP A 133 -0.48 -12.79 -6.32
N GLU A 134 0.08 -13.06 -7.51
CA GLU A 134 1.53 -13.24 -7.72
C GLU A 134 2.33 -12.04 -7.17
N MET A 135 1.82 -10.83 -7.38
CA MET A 135 2.46 -9.59 -6.94
C MET A 135 2.45 -9.48 -5.43
N ALA A 136 1.27 -9.63 -4.80
CA ALA A 136 1.14 -9.51 -3.36
C ALA A 136 1.93 -10.59 -2.62
N THR A 137 1.90 -11.84 -3.10
CA THR A 137 2.70 -12.94 -2.54
C THR A 137 4.19 -12.63 -2.59
N THR A 138 4.68 -12.19 -3.75
CA THR A 138 6.10 -11.89 -3.94
C THR A 138 6.52 -10.70 -3.08
N LYS A 139 5.77 -9.59 -3.12
CA LYS A 139 6.12 -8.34 -2.44
C LYS A 139 5.99 -8.41 -0.92
N LEU A 140 5.02 -9.17 -0.38
CA LEU A 140 4.95 -9.43 1.05
C LEU A 140 6.21 -10.18 1.52
N SER A 141 6.56 -11.26 0.83
CA SER A 141 7.70 -12.10 1.18
C SER A 141 9.04 -11.34 1.06
N GLU A 142 9.22 -10.59 -0.03
CA GLU A 142 10.38 -9.72 -0.24
C GLU A 142 10.49 -8.64 0.85
N GLY A 143 9.38 -7.95 1.16
CA GLY A 143 9.37 -6.89 2.15
C GLY A 143 9.80 -7.36 3.54
N ILE A 144 9.33 -8.54 3.96
CA ILE A 144 9.71 -9.16 5.25
C ILE A 144 11.22 -9.47 5.25
N ARG A 145 11.75 -10.04 4.17
CA ARG A 145 13.19 -10.37 4.09
C ARG A 145 14.07 -9.12 4.17
N LEU A 146 13.70 -8.05 3.47
CA LEU A 146 14.45 -6.79 3.48
C LEU A 146 14.47 -6.15 4.87
N PHE A 147 13.32 -6.06 5.55
CA PHE A 147 13.29 -5.52 6.92
C PHE A 147 14.11 -6.36 7.91
N ASN A 148 14.11 -7.68 7.75
CA ASN A 148 14.95 -8.54 8.58
C ASN A 148 16.44 -8.31 8.30
N GLN A 149 16.84 -8.15 7.04
CA GLN A 149 18.21 -7.82 6.68
C GLN A 149 18.65 -6.50 7.33
N ASP A 150 17.87 -5.43 7.19
CA ASP A 150 18.14 -4.13 7.80
C ASP A 150 18.24 -4.23 9.33
N THR A 151 17.41 -5.07 9.94
CA THR A 151 17.44 -5.33 11.40
C THR A 151 18.74 -6.02 11.83
N LEU A 152 19.27 -6.95 11.03
CA LEU A 152 20.54 -7.60 11.30
C LEU A 152 21.70 -6.62 11.16
N GLU A 153 21.69 -5.79 10.12
CA GLU A 153 22.70 -4.73 9.91
C GLU A 153 22.71 -3.73 11.09
N LEU A 154 21.53 -3.30 11.54
CA LEU A 154 21.39 -2.44 12.72
C LEU A 154 21.99 -3.09 13.98
N ARG A 155 21.75 -4.39 14.20
CA ARG A 155 22.33 -5.12 15.34
C ARG A 155 23.86 -5.12 15.31
N GLU A 156 24.47 -5.27 14.14
CA GLU A 156 25.93 -5.21 14.01
C GLU A 156 26.48 -3.81 14.29
N VAL A 157 25.77 -2.75 13.87
CA VAL A 157 26.14 -1.37 14.23
C VAL A 157 26.07 -1.17 15.75
N ILE A 158 25.00 -1.64 16.40
CA ILE A 158 24.83 -1.51 17.85
C ILE A 158 25.95 -2.25 18.60
N LYS A 159 26.27 -3.49 18.20
CA LYS A 159 27.37 -4.26 18.82
C LYS A 159 28.68 -3.49 18.79
N LYS A 160 29.05 -2.94 17.63
CA LYS A 160 30.27 -2.13 17.47
C LYS A 160 30.31 -0.90 18.36
N LEU A 161 29.15 -0.32 18.72
CA LEU A 161 29.07 0.83 19.60
C LEU A 161 29.10 0.46 21.09
N ILE A 162 28.66 -0.74 21.44
CA ILE A 162 28.68 -1.25 22.83
C ILE A 162 30.07 -1.80 23.18
N ASP A 163 30.73 -2.45 22.23
CA ASP A 163 32.05 -3.07 22.43
C ASP A 163 33.23 -2.09 22.28
N ALA A 164 32.97 -0.81 21.99
CA ALA A 164 33.96 0.27 21.85
C ALA A 164 34.11 1.09 23.13
#